data_AF-A0A3D4G0R6-F1
#
_entry.id   AF-A0A3D4G0R6-F1
#
_cell.length_a   1.000
_cell.length_b   1.000
_cell.length_c   1.000
_cell.angle_alpha   90.00
_cell.angle_beta   90.00
_cell.angle_gamma   90.00
#
_symmetry.space_group_name_H-M   'P 1'
#
loop_
_entity.id
_entity.type
_entity.pdbx_description
1 polymer ?
#
loop_
_entity_poly.entity_id
_entity_poly.type
_entity_poly.pdbx_seq_one_letter_code
_entity_poly.pdbx_strand_id
1 'polypeptide(L)'
;MVVAVLALMGVFVALYLLAHSIGLIPLICGVGSCETVQSSQWAKVGRVPVPLIGVAGYGSLLVLALLGVQPLWKDSWGIGLLMLGFATVGVAYTAFLTYLEAAVIKAWCVWCVTSAVLMTLIFLASLPEIGRAVQRR
;
A
#
# COMPACT_ATOMS: atom_id res chain seq x y z
N MET A 1 -0.08 6.62 15.25
CA MET A 1 -1.01 7.64 14.66
C MET A 1 -0.63 8.02 13.22
N VAL A 2 0.65 8.28 12.93
CA VAL A 2 1.12 8.60 11.56
C VAL A 2 0.76 7.51 10.54
N VAL A 3 0.83 6.24 10.93
CA VAL A 3 0.46 5.09 10.10
C VAL A 3 -1.00 5.15 9.63
N ALA A 4 -1.94 5.60 10.48
CA ALA A 4 -3.34 5.70 10.10
C ALA A 4 -3.57 6.74 9.00
N VAL A 5 -2.89 7.89 9.10
CA VAL A 5 -2.98 8.96 8.10
C VAL A 5 -2.38 8.51 6.76
N LEU A 6 -1.22 7.85 6.80
CA LEU A 6 -0.58 7.29 5.61
C LEU A 6 -1.41 6.17 4.96
N ALA A 7 -1.98 5.27 5.76
CA ALA A 7 -2.84 4.21 5.27
C ALA A 7 -4.12 4.78 4.64
N LEU A 8 -4.70 5.83 5.22
CA LEU A 8 -5.87 6.51 4.69
C LEU A 8 -5.56 7.14 3.33
N MET A 9 -4.41 7.83 3.19
CA MET A 9 -3.92 8.30 1.89
C MET A 9 -3.74 7.16 0.88
N GLY A 10 -3.15 6.04 1.30
CA GLY A 10 -2.96 4.86 0.46
C GLY A 10 -4.27 4.24 -0.02
N VAL A 11 -5.28 4.17 0.86
CA VAL A 11 -6.64 3.73 0.50
C VAL A 11 -7.24 4.65 -0.56
N PHE A 12 -7.12 5.97 -0.40
CA PHE A 12 -7.62 6.94 -1.39
C PHE A 12 -6.95 6.76 -2.75
N VAL A 13 -5.63 6.61 -2.79
CA VAL A 13 -4.89 6.37 -4.04
C VAL A 13 -5.35 5.05 -4.69
N ALA A 14 -5.45 3.97 -3.92
CA ALA A 14 -5.87 2.68 -4.45
C ALA A 14 -7.32 2.67 -4.96
N LEU A 15 -8.23 3.36 -4.26
CA LEU A 15 -9.61 3.55 -4.70
C LEU A 15 -9.70 4.39 -5.97
N TYR A 16 -8.90 5.44 -6.10
CA TYR A 16 -8.83 6.25 -7.32
C TYR A 16 -8.40 5.41 -8.52
N LEU A 17 -7.36 4.59 -8.37
CA LEU A 17 -6.90 3.68 -9.44
C LEU A 17 -7.94 2.61 -9.75
N LEU A 18 -8.61 2.08 -8.73
CA LEU A 18 -9.69 1.10 -8.92
C LEU A 18 -10.85 1.71 -9.69
N ALA A 19 -11.28 2.93 -9.33
CA ALA A 19 -12.33 3.67 -10.00
C ALA A 19 -11.99 3.93 -11.47
N HIS A 20 -10.74 4.26 -11.78
CA HIS A 20 -10.28 4.34 -13.17
C HIS A 20 -10.31 2.96 -13.86
N SER A 21 -9.86 1.90 -13.19
CA SER A 21 -9.85 0.54 -13.75
C SER A 21 -11.24 0.00 -14.11
N ILE A 22 -12.31 0.50 -13.46
CA ILE A 22 -13.71 0.16 -13.77
C ILE A 22 -14.36 1.17 -14.74
N GLY A 23 -13.59 2.15 -15.24
CA GLY A 23 -14.05 3.12 -16.23
C GLY A 23 -14.92 4.26 -15.67
N LEU A 24 -14.92 4.47 -14.35
CA LEU A 24 -15.73 5.52 -13.72
C LEU A 24 -15.13 6.92 -13.88
N ILE A 25 -13.81 7.03 -13.98
CA ILE A 25 -13.08 8.30 -14.05
C ILE A 25 -11.87 8.21 -14.99
N PRO A 26 -11.49 9.31 -15.66
CA PRO A 26 -10.25 9.37 -16.43
C PRO A 26 -9.02 9.38 -15.51
N LEU A 27 -7.93 8.76 -15.95
CA LEU A 27 -6.68 8.73 -15.21
C LEU A 27 -5.92 10.04 -15.43
N ILE A 28 -5.66 10.77 -14.35
CA ILE A 28 -4.83 11.96 -14.43
C ILE A 28 -3.37 11.54 -14.21
N CYS A 29 -2.62 11.52 -15.31
CA CYS A 29 -1.17 11.36 -15.28
C CYS A 29 -0.53 12.74 -15.40
N GLY A 30 -0.01 13.28 -14.29
CA GLY A 30 0.73 14.55 -14.34
C GLY A 30 2.05 14.40 -15.09
N VAL A 31 2.89 13.46 -14.65
CA VAL A 31 4.18 13.11 -15.28
C VAL A 31 4.30 11.58 -15.39
N GLY A 32 4.69 11.09 -16.57
CA GLY A 32 4.83 9.65 -16.86
C GLY A 32 3.67 9.02 -17.64
N SER A 33 3.86 7.78 -18.07
CA SER A 33 2.92 7.05 -18.94
C SER A 33 2.06 6.08 -18.14
N CYS A 34 1.33 6.60 -17.13
CA CYS A 34 0.55 5.71 -16.27
C CYS A 34 -0.62 5.02 -16.98
N GLU A 35 -1.14 5.57 -18.07
CA GLU A 35 -2.09 4.83 -18.94
C GLU A 35 -1.45 3.57 -19.54
N THR A 36 -0.19 3.63 -19.97
CA THR A 36 0.55 2.46 -20.47
C THR A 36 0.72 1.39 -19.39
N VAL A 37 1.00 1.82 -18.16
CA VAL A 37 1.14 0.90 -17.01
C VAL A 37 -0.22 0.27 -16.66
N GLN A 38 -1.29 1.06 -16.56
CA GLN A 38 -2.65 0.58 -16.24
C GLN A 38 -3.29 -0.26 -17.35
N SER A 39 -2.93 -0.04 -18.61
CA SER A 39 -3.40 -0.84 -19.75
C SER A 39 -2.59 -2.13 -19.95
N SER A 40 -1.43 -2.24 -19.28
CA SER A 40 -0.57 -3.42 -19.42
C SER A 40 -1.20 -4.68 -18.82
N GLN A 41 -0.76 -5.84 -19.33
CA GLN A 41 -1.14 -7.15 -18.79
C GLN A 41 -0.82 -7.31 -17.29
N TRP A 42 0.11 -6.50 -16.76
CA TRP A 42 0.53 -6.53 -15.36
C TRP A 42 -0.38 -5.73 -14.43
N ALA A 43 -1.25 -4.86 -14.96
CA ALA A 43 -2.24 -4.15 -14.16
C ALA A 43 -3.37 -5.05 -13.64
N LYS A 44 -3.44 -6.29 -14.14
CA LYS A 44 -4.39 -7.32 -13.71
C LYS A 44 -3.61 -8.58 -13.35
N VAL A 45 -3.79 -9.06 -12.13
CA VAL A 45 -3.32 -10.39 -11.75
C VAL A 45 -4.44 -11.37 -12.12
N GLY A 46 -4.36 -11.91 -13.34
CA GLY A 46 -5.38 -12.77 -13.92
C GLY A 46 -6.69 -12.01 -14.17
N ARG A 47 -7.68 -12.21 -13.28
CA ARG A 47 -8.98 -11.51 -13.32
C ARG A 47 -9.08 -10.35 -12.33
N VAL A 48 -8.13 -10.22 -11.39
CA VAL A 48 -8.21 -9.24 -10.31
C VAL A 48 -7.35 -8.02 -10.65
N PRO A 49 -7.94 -6.80 -10.69
CA PRO A 49 -7.15 -5.59 -10.88
C PRO A 49 -6.22 -5.37 -9.68
N VAL A 50 -4.95 -5.11 -9.95
CA VAL A 50 -3.92 -4.78 -8.95
C VAL A 50 -4.37 -3.69 -7.95
N PRO A 51 -5.09 -2.63 -8.37
CA PRO A 51 -5.65 -1.65 -7.45
C PRO A 51 -6.50 -2.25 -6.32
N LEU A 52 -7.23 -3.35 -6.59
CA LEU A 52 -8.05 -4.01 -5.57
C LEU A 52 -7.19 -4.64 -4.46
N ILE A 53 -6.03 -5.19 -4.84
CA ILE A 53 -5.05 -5.73 -3.89
C ILE A 53 -4.50 -4.58 -3.03
N GLY A 54 -4.22 -3.43 -3.65
CA GLY A 54 -3.82 -2.22 -2.94
C GLY A 54 -4.88 -1.75 -1.93
N VAL A 55 -6.15 -1.71 -2.32
CA VAL A 55 -7.26 -1.34 -1.42
C VAL A 55 -7.34 -2.30 -0.23
N ALA A 56 -7.24 -3.62 -0.48
CA ALA A 56 -7.25 -4.62 0.59
C ALA A 56 -6.03 -4.48 1.53
N GLY A 57 -4.84 -4.22 0.99
CA GLY A 57 -3.61 -4.02 1.75
C GLY A 57 -3.64 -2.76 2.62
N TYR A 58 -4.01 -1.61 2.06
CA TYR A 58 -4.11 -0.37 2.84
C TYR A 58 -5.30 -0.40 3.80
N GLY A 59 -6.42 -1.01 3.42
CA GLY A 59 -7.59 -1.17 4.27
C GLY A 59 -7.29 -2.02 5.51
N SER A 60 -6.58 -3.14 5.33
CA SER A 60 -6.15 -3.97 6.47
C SER A 60 -5.17 -3.22 7.38
N LEU A 61 -4.19 -2.51 6.83
CA LEU A 61 -3.28 -1.66 7.61
C LEU A 61 -4.00 -0.56 8.38
N LEU A 62 -5.02 0.06 7.78
CA LEU A 62 -5.84 1.08 8.42
C LEU A 62 -6.63 0.50 9.59
N VAL A 63 -7.29 -0.64 9.39
CA VAL A 63 -8.03 -1.36 10.45
C VAL A 63 -7.08 -1.74 11.59
N LEU A 64 -5.91 -2.29 11.28
CA LEU A 64 -4.90 -2.62 12.30
C LEU A 64 -4.41 -1.38 13.05
N ALA A 65 -4.19 -0.26 12.36
CA ALA A 65 -3.79 0.99 12.99
C ALA A 65 -4.88 1.55 13.93
N LEU A 66 -6.16 1.46 13.55
CA LEU A 66 -7.30 1.83 14.39
C LEU A 66 -7.41 0.93 15.63
N LEU A 67 -7.20 -0.37 15.46
CA LEU A 67 -7.21 -1.35 16.55
C LEU A 67 -6.05 -1.12 17.54
N GLY A 68 -4.86 -0.76 17.04
CA GLY A 68 -3.68 -0.44 17.87
C GLY A 68 -3.80 0.88 18.67
N VAL A 69 -4.72 1.77 18.27
CA VAL A 69 -5.03 3.00 19.04
C VAL A 69 -5.86 2.69 20.29
N GLN A 70 -6.60 1.57 20.31
CA GLN A 70 -7.43 1.22 21.46
C GLN A 70 -6.57 0.77 22.66
N PRO A 71 -6.82 1.31 23.88
CA PRO A 71 -6.02 1.01 25.07
C PRO A 71 -6.10 -0.48 25.46
N LEU A 72 -7.15 -1.18 25.05
CA LEU A 72 -7.38 -2.60 25.35
C LEU A 72 -6.39 -3.53 24.63
N TRP A 73 -5.87 -3.12 23.48
CA TRP A 73 -5.06 -3.95 22.56
C TRP A 73 -3.64 -3.39 22.35
N LYS A 74 -3.28 -2.33 23.08
CA LYS A 74 -2.01 -1.61 22.99
C LYS A 74 -0.78 -2.48 23.28
N ASP A 75 -0.94 -3.56 24.04
CA ASP A 75 0.10 -4.52 24.42
C ASP A 75 -0.03 -5.89 23.73
N SER A 76 -0.97 -6.05 22.78
CA SER A 76 -1.14 -7.31 22.05
C SER A 76 -0.06 -7.48 20.99
N TRP A 77 1.01 -8.20 21.34
CA TRP A 77 2.09 -8.62 20.43
C TRP A 77 1.61 -9.11 19.05
N GLY A 78 0.46 -9.81 19.02
CA GLY A 78 -0.14 -10.33 17.78
C GLY A 78 -0.48 -9.25 16.76
N ILE A 79 -0.86 -8.04 17.19
CA ILE A 79 -1.22 -6.94 16.28
C ILE A 79 0.02 -6.35 15.64
N GLY A 80 1.10 -6.17 16.41
CA GLY A 80 2.39 -5.73 15.88
C GLY A 80 2.96 -6.70 14.84
N LEU A 81 2.84 -8.01 15.10
CA LEU A 81 3.31 -9.04 14.18
C LEU A 81 2.49 -9.10 12.89
N LEU A 82 1.15 -8.96 13.00
CA LEU A 82 0.26 -8.85 11.84
C LEU A 82 0.57 -7.60 11.02
N MET A 83 0.74 -6.43 11.65
CA MET A 83 1.11 -5.20 10.96
C MET A 83 2.45 -5.35 10.24
N LEU A 84 3.44 -5.98 10.86
CA LEU A 84 4.73 -6.27 10.21
C LEU A 84 4.54 -7.19 9.01
N GLY A 85 3.77 -8.27 9.15
CA GLY A 85 3.48 -9.19 8.06
C GLY A 85 2.85 -8.48 6.86
N PHE A 86 1.80 -7.68 7.10
CA PHE A 86 1.14 -6.90 6.06
C PHE A 86 2.04 -5.83 5.45
N ALA A 87 2.81 -5.10 6.25
CA ALA A 87 3.73 -4.08 5.75
C ALA A 87 4.87 -4.69 4.93
N THR A 88 5.41 -5.84 5.35
CA THR A 88 6.46 -6.56 4.63
C THR A 88 5.97 -7.07 3.29
N VAL A 89 4.77 -7.68 3.26
CA VAL A 89 4.12 -8.11 2.02
C VAL A 89 3.84 -6.89 1.11
N GLY A 90 3.37 -5.77 1.68
CA GLY A 90 3.13 -4.53 0.95
C GLY A 90 4.39 -3.94 0.32
N VAL A 91 5.51 -3.91 1.07
CA VAL A 91 6.82 -3.46 0.57
C VAL A 91 7.34 -4.40 -0.52
N ALA A 92 7.26 -5.72 -0.32
CA ALA A 92 7.67 -6.69 -1.33
C ALA A 92 6.84 -6.56 -2.61
N TYR A 93 5.53 -6.36 -2.49
CA TYR A 93 4.63 -6.20 -3.62
C TYR A 93 4.89 -4.90 -4.39
N THR A 94 5.07 -3.78 -3.68
CA THR A 94 5.39 -2.50 -4.31
C THR A 94 6.77 -2.52 -4.96
N ALA A 95 7.78 -3.13 -4.34
CA ALA A 95 9.09 -3.34 -4.96
C ALA A 95 9.01 -4.19 -6.24
N PHE A 96 8.19 -5.24 -6.24
CA PHE A 96 7.96 -6.07 -7.44
C PHE A 96 7.31 -5.27 -8.57
N LEU A 97 6.32 -4.43 -8.27
CA LEU A 97 5.70 -3.55 -9.26
C LEU A 97 6.69 -2.51 -9.81
N THR A 98 7.48 -1.89 -8.95
CA THR A 98 8.53 -0.95 -9.38
C THR A 98 9.58 -1.63 -10.27
N TYR A 99 9.93 -2.88 -9.98
CA TYR A 99 10.79 -3.68 -10.84
C TYR A 99 10.16 -3.92 -12.22
N LEU A 100 8.87 -4.26 -12.29
CA LEU A 100 8.16 -4.41 -13.56
C LEU A 100 8.10 -3.11 -14.36
N GLU A 101 7.86 -1.98 -13.70
CA GLU A 101 7.85 -0.65 -14.32
C GLU A 101 9.21 -0.31 -14.96
N ALA A 102 10.30 -0.54 -14.24
CA ALA A 102 11.65 -0.23 -14.70
C ALA A 102 12.19 -1.22 -15.75
N ALA A 103 11.99 -2.52 -15.54
CA ALA A 103 12.61 -3.57 -16.35
C ALA A 103 11.77 -3.99 -17.57
N VAL A 104 10.44 -4.07 -17.42
CA VAL A 104 9.55 -4.66 -18.43
C VAL A 104 8.82 -3.57 -19.22
N ILE A 105 8.11 -2.69 -18.53
CA ILE A 105 7.23 -1.69 -19.18
C ILE A 105 8.05 -0.49 -19.67
N LYS A 106 9.19 -0.19 -19.01
CA LYS A 106 10.01 1.01 -19.25
C LYS A 106 9.20 2.30 -19.19
N ALA A 107 8.15 2.30 -18.37
CA ALA A 107 7.24 3.40 -18.16
C ALA A 107 7.00 3.58 -16.67
N TRP A 108 6.89 4.84 -16.25
CA TRP A 108 6.73 5.20 -14.85
C TRP A 108 5.29 5.64 -14.58
N CYS A 109 4.67 5.04 -13.55
CA CYS A 109 3.38 5.47 -13.05
C CYS A 109 3.56 6.25 -11.75
N VAL A 110 3.26 7.55 -11.77
CA VAL A 110 3.41 8.41 -10.58
C VAL A 110 2.58 7.90 -9.40
N TRP A 111 1.41 7.31 -9.66
CA TRP A 111 0.53 6.78 -8.62
C TRP A 111 1.05 5.49 -7.99
N CYS A 112 1.64 4.59 -8.79
CA CYS A 112 2.28 3.37 -8.31
C CYS A 112 3.51 3.71 -7.45
N VAL A 113 4.35 4.63 -7.94
CA VAL A 113 5.52 5.13 -7.19
C VAL A 113 5.08 5.80 -5.89
N THR A 114 4.04 6.64 -5.93
CA THR A 114 3.47 7.26 -4.72
C THR A 114 3.02 6.19 -3.73
N SER A 115 2.37 5.13 -4.20
CA SER A 115 1.98 4.00 -3.34
C SER A 115 3.19 3.26 -2.76
N ALA A 116 4.26 3.05 -3.55
CA ALA A 116 5.49 2.44 -3.04
C ALA A 116 6.12 3.29 -1.92
N VAL A 117 6.15 4.61 -2.11
CA VAL A 117 6.64 5.55 -1.08
C VAL A 117 5.76 5.48 0.18
N LEU A 118 4.44 5.51 0.03
CA LEU A 118 3.51 5.40 1.17
C LEU A 118 3.70 4.10 1.95
N MET A 119 3.80 2.95 1.28
CA MET A 119 4.07 1.67 1.94
C MET A 119 5.41 1.67 2.67
N THR A 120 6.45 2.23 2.05
CA THR A 120 7.78 2.32 2.66
C THR A 120 7.75 3.21 3.91
N LEU A 121 7.05 4.34 3.86
CA LEU A 121 6.85 5.21 5.02
C LEU A 121 6.04 4.53 6.12
N ILE A 122 5.00 3.77 5.78
CA ILE A 122 4.23 2.97 6.76
C ILE A 122 5.12 1.93 7.43
N PHE A 123 5.95 1.22 6.66
CA PHE A 123 6.90 0.25 7.18
C PHE A 123 7.93 0.91 8.12
N LEU A 124 8.52 2.04 7.72
CA LEU A 124 9.47 2.77 8.56
C LEU A 124 8.80 3.33 9.84
N ALA A 125 7.56 3.79 9.75
CA ALA A 125 6.81 4.30 10.89
C ALA A 125 6.38 3.19 11.86
N SER A 126 6.18 1.96 11.39
CA SER A 126 5.80 0.82 12.24
C SER A 126 6.98 0.18 12.98
N LEU A 127 8.20 0.26 12.43
CA LEU A 127 9.43 -0.24 13.08
C LEU A 127 9.65 0.27 14.53
N PRO A 128 9.60 1.58 14.84
CA PRO A 128 9.83 2.08 16.20
C PRO A 128 8.67 1.77 17.17
N GLU A 129 7.43 1.67 16.68
CA GLU A 129 6.28 1.24 17.50
C GLU A 129 6.46 -0.23 17.91
N ILE A 130 6.98 -1.07 17.02
CA ILE A 130 7.32 -2.47 17.30
C ILE A 130 8.53 -2.60 18.21
N GLY A 131 9.60 -1.82 18.02
CA GLY A 131 10.78 -1.86 18.88
C GLY A 131 10.43 -1.63 20.36
N ARG A 132 9.48 -0.73 20.64
CA ARG A 132 8.96 -0.51 22.00
C ARG A 132 8.07 -1.63 22.52
N ALA A 133 7.30 -2.27 21.66
CA ALA A 133 6.48 -3.44 22.02
C ALA A 133 7.34 -4.68 22.28
N VAL A 134 8.46 -4.83 21.57
CA VAL A 134 9.40 -5.95 21.71
C VAL A 134 10.26 -5.83 22.97
N GLN A 135 10.73 -4.62 23.28
CA GLN A 135 11.64 -4.37 24.40
C GLN A 135 10.95 -4.28 25.78
N ARG A 136 9.61 -4.34 25.82
CA ARG A 136 8.81 -4.39 27.08
C ARG A 136 8.56 -5.80 27.61
N ARG A 137 9.08 -6.83 26.95
CA ARG A 137 9.24 -8.19 27.52
C ARG A 137 10.63 -8.34 28.13
#